data_AF-A0A556TJV0-F1
#
_entry.id   AF-A0A556TJV0-F1
#
_cell.length_a   1.000
_cell.length_b   1.000
_cell.length_c   1.000
_cell.angle_alpha   90.00
_cell.angle_beta   90.00
_cell.angle_gamma   90.00
#
_symmetry.space_group_name_H-M   'P 1'
#
loop_
_entity.id
_entity.type
_entity.pdbx_description
1 polymer ?
#
loop_
_entity_poly.entity_id
_entity_poly.type
_entity_poly.pdbx_seq_one_letter_code
_entity_poly.pdbx_strand_id
1 'polypeptide(L)'
;MNRLVTFLRSLRIIILVRIFRLASQKKEMEKVTRRMVSENKRRYQKDGFDLDLTYVTDRVIAMSFPSSGKQALYRNPIQEVVRFLDTKHLDHYKVYNLCSEKGYDPKSFHYRVERVMIDDHNVPSLEDMLRYTASVREWMAADSRNIIAIHCKGGKGRTGTMICTWLIDSDQFESAQDSLNYFGERRTDKSMSSKFQGVETPSQSRYVGYYEIMKNKYNRQLPLPKSFKIKSLRIHSIAGVGKGNGSDLKVRIIVRKEQVFQCVCAKQENCALFPDAGNNAVVISLQDGPVVCGDVKVMFESSAGLPKGYEDCPFYFWFNTSFVENNRLYLSREELDNPHKSKTWDIYKEDFGVTVSFSDP
;
A
#
# COMPACT_ATOMS: atom_id res chain seq x y z
N MET A 1 24.66 64.96 -2.00
CA MET A 1 24.02 63.95 -1.13
C MET A 1 22.81 63.25 -1.78
N ASN A 2 21.91 63.95 -2.47
CA ASN A 2 20.68 63.35 -3.04
C ASN A 2 20.89 62.21 -4.06
N ARG A 3 21.80 62.35 -5.04
CA ARG A 3 21.95 61.34 -6.13
C ARG A 3 22.39 59.95 -5.65
N LEU A 4 23.25 59.87 -4.63
CA LEU A 4 23.72 58.60 -4.06
C LEU A 4 22.59 57.89 -3.31
N VAL A 5 21.76 58.64 -2.59
CA VAL A 5 20.57 58.10 -1.90
C VAL A 5 19.54 57.58 -2.91
N THR A 6 19.31 58.29 -4.02
CA THR A 6 18.42 57.82 -5.09
C THR A 6 18.96 56.54 -5.75
N PHE A 7 20.26 56.49 -6.03
CA PHE A 7 20.91 55.30 -6.61
C PHE A 7 20.82 54.07 -5.69
N LEU A 8 21.11 54.23 -4.40
CA LEU A 8 21.00 53.15 -3.41
C LEU A 8 19.55 52.67 -3.23
N ARG A 9 18.56 53.58 -3.30
CA ARG A 9 17.13 53.21 -3.30
C ARG A 9 16.76 52.40 -4.55
N SER A 10 17.21 52.82 -5.74
CA SER A 10 16.99 52.08 -6.99
C SER A 10 17.64 50.70 -6.96
N LEU A 11 18.88 50.59 -6.46
CA LEU A 11 19.57 49.32 -6.28
C LEU A 11 18.84 48.40 -5.31
N ARG A 12 18.35 48.93 -4.19
CA ARG A 12 17.54 48.19 -3.21
C ARG A 12 16.23 47.68 -3.82
N ILE A 13 15.56 48.47 -4.65
CA ILE A 13 14.35 48.04 -5.38
C ILE A 13 14.70 46.90 -6.35
N ILE A 14 15.79 47.01 -7.13
CA ILE A 14 16.22 45.96 -8.06
C ILE A 14 16.53 44.65 -7.30
N ILE A 15 17.21 44.74 -6.16
CA ILE A 15 17.50 43.59 -5.30
C ILE A 15 16.20 42.96 -4.78
N LEU A 16 15.26 43.77 -4.27
CA LEU A 16 13.95 43.29 -3.79
C LEU A 16 13.14 42.62 -4.91
N VAL A 17 13.12 43.19 -6.11
CA VAL A 17 12.46 42.61 -7.28
C VAL A 17 13.11 41.28 -7.67
N ARG A 18 14.44 41.20 -7.66
CA ARG A 18 15.17 39.94 -7.92
C ARG A 18 14.87 38.87 -6.87
N ILE A 19 14.88 39.24 -5.58
CA ILE A 19 14.53 38.34 -4.47
C ILE A 19 13.08 37.85 -4.63
N PHE A 20 12.14 38.75 -4.93
CA PHE A 20 10.74 38.39 -5.16
C PHE A 20 10.59 37.46 -6.36
N ARG A 21 11.28 37.73 -7.47
CA ARG A 21 11.27 36.88 -8.67
C ARG A 21 11.82 35.48 -8.38
N LEU A 22 12.95 35.39 -7.68
CA LEU A 22 13.55 34.11 -7.27
C LEU A 22 12.64 33.34 -6.31
N ALA A 23 12.00 34.02 -5.35
CA ALA A 23 11.05 33.41 -4.44
C ALA A 23 9.79 32.89 -5.17
N SER A 24 9.29 33.64 -6.16
CA SER A 24 8.18 33.22 -7.02
C SER A 24 8.55 32.01 -7.86
N GLN A 25 9.72 32.03 -8.53
CA GLN A 25 10.23 30.90 -9.32
C GLN A 25 10.40 29.63 -8.47
N LYS A 26 10.94 29.77 -7.25
CA LYS A 26 11.06 28.65 -6.30
C LYS A 26 9.68 28.05 -5.97
N LYS A 27 8.68 28.89 -5.67
CA LYS A 27 7.31 28.44 -5.36
C LYS A 27 6.67 27.71 -6.55
N GLU A 28 6.84 28.21 -7.77
CA GLU A 28 6.31 27.54 -8.96
C GLU A 28 7.01 26.20 -9.21
N MET A 29 8.33 26.12 -9.03
CA MET A 29 9.07 24.85 -9.13
C MET A 29 8.60 23.81 -8.11
N GLU A 30 8.35 24.22 -6.86
CA GLU A 30 7.77 23.34 -5.84
C GLU A 30 6.39 22.81 -6.24
N LYS A 31 5.50 23.67 -6.78
CA LYS A 31 4.19 23.25 -7.27
C LYS A 31 4.31 22.22 -8.40
N VAL A 32 5.16 22.49 -9.39
CA VAL A 32 5.38 21.59 -10.53
C VAL A 32 5.93 20.25 -10.03
N THR A 33 6.87 20.25 -9.11
CA THR A 33 7.47 19.02 -8.55
C THR A 33 6.43 18.19 -7.80
N ARG A 34 5.58 18.83 -6.98
CA ARG A 34 4.47 18.15 -6.29
C ARG A 34 3.47 17.55 -7.26
N ARG A 35 3.15 18.24 -8.36
CA ARG A 35 2.24 17.73 -9.40
C ARG A 35 2.80 16.50 -10.10
N MET A 36 4.09 16.50 -10.42
CA MET A 36 4.75 15.33 -11.00
C MET A 36 4.70 14.11 -10.07
N VAL A 37 4.98 14.30 -8.77
CA VAL A 37 4.93 13.21 -7.78
C VAL A 37 3.51 12.72 -7.51
N SER A 38 2.50 13.59 -7.62
CA SER A 38 1.11 13.17 -7.48
C SER A 38 0.55 12.46 -8.70
N GLU A 39 1.23 12.50 -9.85
CA GLU A 39 0.71 11.93 -11.10
C GLU A 39 -0.73 12.41 -11.37
N ASN A 40 -1.64 11.53 -11.80
CA ASN A 40 -3.06 11.80 -12.00
C ASN A 40 -3.92 11.52 -10.76
N LYS A 41 -3.38 11.67 -9.55
CA LYS A 41 -4.19 11.60 -8.34
C LYS A 41 -5.05 12.86 -8.19
N ARG A 42 -6.29 12.71 -7.74
CA ARG A 42 -7.21 13.85 -7.51
C ARG A 42 -6.67 14.74 -6.39
N ARG A 43 -6.20 15.93 -6.74
CA ARG A 43 -5.67 16.93 -5.78
C ARG A 43 -6.79 17.84 -5.27
N TYR A 44 -6.63 18.36 -4.07
CA TYR A 44 -7.46 19.44 -3.54
C TYR A 44 -6.85 20.78 -3.93
N GLN A 45 -7.51 21.50 -4.86
CA GLN A 45 -7.07 22.77 -5.41
C GLN A 45 -8.14 23.86 -5.26
N LYS A 46 -8.58 24.13 -4.03
CA LYS A 46 -9.63 25.10 -3.69
C LYS A 46 -9.24 25.90 -2.46
N ASP A 47 -9.87 27.05 -2.25
CA ASP A 47 -9.75 27.88 -1.04
C ASP A 47 -8.31 28.23 -0.63
N GLY A 48 -7.43 28.43 -1.62
CA GLY A 48 -6.02 28.73 -1.40
C GLY A 48 -5.17 27.53 -0.95
N PHE A 49 -5.63 26.29 -1.17
CA PHE A 49 -4.87 25.07 -0.93
C PHE A 49 -4.53 24.37 -2.25
N ASP A 50 -3.35 23.77 -2.36
CA ASP A 50 -2.96 22.83 -3.42
C ASP A 50 -2.28 21.61 -2.77
N LEU A 51 -3.09 20.64 -2.35
CA LEU A 51 -2.66 19.46 -1.61
C LEU A 51 -3.00 18.18 -2.37
N ASP A 52 -2.11 17.21 -2.31
CA ASP A 52 -2.42 15.84 -2.70
C ASP A 52 -3.28 15.19 -1.61
N LEU A 53 -4.57 15.55 -1.65
CA LEU A 53 -5.61 15.26 -0.68
C LEU A 53 -6.93 15.08 -1.44
N THR A 54 -7.69 14.06 -1.07
CA THR A 54 -8.96 13.71 -1.69
C THR A 54 -9.98 13.39 -0.60
N TYR A 55 -11.15 14.02 -0.63
CA TYR A 55 -12.32 13.51 0.08
C TYR A 55 -12.82 12.28 -0.67
N VAL A 56 -12.60 11.11 -0.08
CA VAL A 56 -13.17 9.85 -0.60
C VAL A 56 -14.67 9.89 -0.35
N THR A 57 -15.06 10.26 0.87
CA THR A 57 -16.41 10.68 1.25
C THR A 57 -16.32 12.02 1.98
N ASP A 58 -17.44 12.61 2.39
CA ASP A 58 -17.45 13.90 3.08
C ASP A 58 -16.70 13.86 4.43
N ARG A 59 -16.58 12.67 5.05
CA ARG A 59 -15.94 12.46 6.36
C ARG A 59 -14.69 11.58 6.32
N VAL A 60 -14.24 11.16 5.13
CA VAL A 60 -13.06 10.29 4.95
C VAL A 60 -12.12 10.90 3.93
N ILE A 61 -10.92 11.27 4.37
CA ILE A 61 -9.89 11.89 3.54
C ILE A 61 -8.76 10.89 3.29
N ALA A 62 -8.37 10.77 2.02
CA ALA A 62 -7.12 10.15 1.59
C ALA A 62 -6.09 11.23 1.24
N MET A 63 -4.86 11.14 1.74
CA MET A 63 -3.80 12.08 1.38
C MET A 63 -2.42 11.41 1.27
N SER A 64 -1.46 12.08 0.63
CA SER A 64 -0.06 11.67 0.72
C SER A 64 0.63 12.21 1.97
N PHE A 65 1.82 11.67 2.26
CA PHE A 65 2.54 11.93 3.49
C PHE A 65 2.77 13.43 3.75
N PRO A 66 2.35 13.96 4.91
CA PRO A 66 2.66 15.33 5.33
C PRO A 66 4.15 15.42 5.68
N SER A 67 4.90 16.22 4.93
CA SER A 67 6.36 16.25 5.00
C SER A 67 6.90 17.59 5.48
N SER A 68 8.12 17.55 6.03
CA SER A 68 8.91 18.71 6.43
C SER A 68 10.24 18.77 5.66
N GLY A 69 10.95 19.90 5.78
CA GLY A 69 12.27 20.08 5.19
C GLY A 69 12.29 19.90 3.66
N LYS A 70 13.34 19.26 3.13
CA LYS A 70 13.51 19.06 1.68
C LYS A 70 12.41 18.20 1.05
N GLN A 71 11.73 17.34 1.82
CA GLN A 71 10.64 16.51 1.30
C GLN A 71 9.35 17.31 1.04
N ALA A 72 9.21 18.51 1.62
CA ALA A 72 8.09 19.42 1.33
C ALA A 72 8.17 20.04 -0.07
N LEU A 73 9.34 19.95 -0.73
CA LEU A 73 9.49 20.40 -2.13
C LEU A 73 8.62 19.58 -3.09
N TYR A 74 8.40 18.30 -2.78
CA TYR A 74 7.74 17.36 -3.69
C TYR A 74 6.57 16.58 -3.06
N ARG A 75 6.25 16.84 -1.79
CA ARG A 75 5.04 16.34 -1.09
C ARG A 75 4.30 17.46 -0.38
N ASN A 76 3.16 17.13 0.22
CA ASN A 76 2.35 18.04 1.02
C ASN A 76 3.18 18.62 2.19
N PRO A 77 3.40 19.94 2.27
CA PRO A 77 4.00 20.54 3.46
C PRO A 77 3.10 20.28 4.68
N ILE A 78 3.65 19.74 5.76
CA ILE A 78 2.88 19.41 6.96
C ILE A 78 2.12 20.63 7.51
N GLN A 79 2.73 21.81 7.49
CA GLN A 79 2.10 23.06 7.92
C GLN A 79 0.84 23.40 7.09
N GLU A 80 0.86 23.13 5.78
CA GLU A 80 -0.30 23.37 4.91
C GLU A 80 -1.41 22.33 5.14
N VAL A 81 -1.04 21.08 5.47
CA VAL A 81 -2.03 20.04 5.84
C VAL A 81 -2.68 20.37 7.18
N VAL A 82 -1.89 20.80 8.17
CA VAL A 82 -2.41 21.27 9.47
C VAL A 82 -3.31 22.48 9.27
N ARG A 83 -2.86 23.50 8.52
CA ARG A 83 -3.67 24.68 8.18
C ARG A 83 -4.99 24.27 7.53
N PHE A 84 -4.96 23.31 6.61
CA PHE A 84 -6.15 22.80 5.95
C PHE A 84 -7.13 22.15 6.94
N LEU A 85 -6.65 21.21 7.75
CA LEU A 85 -7.48 20.46 8.69
C LEU A 85 -8.02 21.38 9.80
N ASP A 86 -7.21 22.29 10.33
CA ASP A 86 -7.66 23.26 11.35
C ASP A 86 -8.65 24.29 10.77
N THR A 87 -8.49 24.70 9.50
CA THR A 87 -9.43 25.65 8.86
C THR A 87 -10.77 24.99 8.55
N LYS A 88 -10.76 23.72 8.13
CA LYS A 88 -11.97 23.03 7.62
C LYS A 88 -12.67 22.16 8.67
N HIS A 89 -11.94 21.63 9.63
CA HIS A 89 -12.38 20.60 10.58
C HIS A 89 -11.81 20.83 11.97
N LEU A 90 -11.74 22.08 12.43
CA LEU A 90 -11.16 22.42 13.73
C LEU A 90 -11.70 21.50 14.83
N ASP A 91 -10.78 20.82 15.53
CA ASP A 91 -11.06 19.84 16.60
C ASP A 91 -11.89 18.60 16.22
N HIS A 92 -12.25 18.46 14.95
CA HIS A 92 -13.07 17.38 14.41
C HIS A 92 -12.31 16.48 13.42
N TYR A 93 -10.98 16.40 13.48
CA TYR A 93 -10.21 15.43 12.70
C TYR A 93 -9.29 14.55 13.55
N LYS A 94 -9.14 13.29 13.11
CA LYS A 94 -8.08 12.37 13.57
C LYS A 94 -7.28 11.87 12.37
N VAL A 95 -5.95 11.88 12.49
CA VAL A 95 -5.03 11.47 11.43
C VAL A 95 -4.53 10.05 11.67
N TYR A 96 -4.56 9.22 10.62
CA TYR A 96 -3.98 7.88 10.64
C TYR A 96 -2.76 7.81 9.74
N ASN A 97 -1.59 7.60 10.34
CA ASN A 97 -0.33 7.43 9.64
C ASN A 97 -0.03 5.93 9.45
N LEU A 98 -0.09 5.48 8.20
CA LEU A 98 0.11 4.09 7.82
C LEU A 98 1.57 3.71 7.51
N CYS A 99 2.51 4.63 7.68
CA CYS A 99 3.92 4.39 7.40
C CYS A 99 4.61 3.72 8.59
N SER A 100 5.12 2.50 8.38
CA SER A 100 6.12 1.91 9.28
C SER A 100 7.44 2.67 9.22
N GLU A 101 7.81 3.15 8.03
CA GLU A 101 9.11 3.72 7.72
C GLU A 101 9.29 5.18 8.15
N LYS A 102 8.19 5.89 8.44
CA LYS A 102 8.19 7.35 8.64
C LYS A 102 7.15 7.81 9.65
N GLY A 103 7.54 8.80 10.45
CA GLY A 103 6.66 9.56 11.34
C GLY A 103 6.98 11.05 11.32
N TYR A 104 6.27 11.79 12.15
CA TYR A 104 6.44 13.22 12.43
C TYR A 104 5.96 13.48 13.85
N ASP A 105 6.27 14.65 14.41
CA ASP A 105 5.82 15.03 15.75
C ASP A 105 4.28 15.13 15.77
N PRO A 106 3.58 14.29 16.55
CA PRO A 106 2.11 14.30 16.63
C PRO A 106 1.55 15.61 17.18
N LYS A 107 2.38 16.43 17.87
CA LYS A 107 2.00 17.77 18.30
C LYS A 107 1.54 18.66 17.15
N SER A 108 2.04 18.44 15.94
CA SER A 108 1.63 19.17 14.73
C SER A 108 0.12 19.06 14.46
N PHE A 109 -0.50 17.95 14.88
CA PHE A 109 -1.92 17.67 14.70
C PHE A 109 -2.64 17.56 16.05
N HIS A 110 -2.20 18.34 17.04
CA HIS A 110 -2.82 18.42 18.37
C HIS A 110 -2.93 17.05 19.07
N TYR A 111 -1.93 16.18 18.85
CA TYR A 111 -1.89 14.80 19.36
C TYR A 111 -3.03 13.88 18.87
N ARG A 112 -3.81 14.30 17.86
CA ARG A 112 -4.86 13.49 17.22
C ARG A 112 -4.29 12.64 16.07
N VAL A 113 -3.20 11.92 16.34
CA VAL A 113 -2.52 11.06 15.36
C VAL A 113 -2.42 9.63 15.90
N GLU A 114 -2.84 8.66 15.10
CA GLU A 114 -2.63 7.24 15.38
C GLU A 114 -1.79 6.60 14.28
N ARG A 115 -0.94 5.63 14.65
CA ARG A 115 -0.06 4.94 13.70
C ARG A 115 -0.49 3.49 13.52
N VAL A 116 -0.53 3.06 12.26
CA VAL A 116 -0.65 1.64 11.88
C VAL A 116 0.56 1.29 11.04
N MET A 117 1.37 0.34 11.49
CA MET A 117 2.73 0.15 10.98
C MET A 117 2.76 -0.79 9.76
N ILE A 118 2.40 -0.26 8.59
CA ILE A 118 2.30 -1.03 7.34
C ILE A 118 3.50 -0.72 6.44
N ASP A 119 4.25 -1.76 6.07
CA ASP A 119 5.39 -1.64 5.15
C ASP A 119 4.90 -1.29 3.72
N ASP A 120 5.72 -0.55 2.96
CA ASP A 120 5.34 -0.09 1.61
C ASP A 120 5.02 -1.31 0.71
N HIS A 121 3.91 -1.27 -0.03
CA HIS A 121 3.41 -2.39 -0.85
C HIS A 121 3.08 -3.70 -0.10
N ASN A 122 2.91 -3.65 1.22
CA ASN A 122 2.46 -4.79 2.03
C ASN A 122 1.08 -4.52 2.63
N VAL A 123 0.63 -5.44 3.49
CA VAL A 123 -0.66 -5.44 4.18
C VAL A 123 -0.46 -5.25 5.70
N PRO A 124 -1.44 -4.69 6.42
CA PRO A 124 -1.50 -4.78 7.88
C PRO A 124 -1.77 -6.22 8.33
N SER A 125 -1.53 -6.55 9.60
CA SER A 125 -2.13 -7.76 10.16
C SER A 125 -3.65 -7.61 10.27
N LEU A 126 -4.40 -8.71 10.24
CA LEU A 126 -5.85 -8.64 10.45
C LEU A 126 -6.22 -8.08 11.82
N GLU A 127 -5.37 -8.31 12.83
CA GLU A 127 -5.54 -7.73 14.16
C GLU A 127 -5.34 -6.20 14.15
N ASP A 128 -4.34 -5.69 13.43
CA ASP A 128 -4.15 -4.25 13.25
C ASP A 128 -5.35 -3.61 12.53
N MET A 129 -5.97 -4.31 11.57
CA MET A 129 -7.18 -3.85 10.89
C MET A 129 -8.36 -3.70 11.87
N LEU A 130 -8.57 -4.69 12.74
CA LEU A 130 -9.63 -4.63 13.77
C LEU A 130 -9.37 -3.53 14.80
N ARG A 131 -8.11 -3.37 15.25
CA ARG A 131 -7.73 -2.29 16.17
C ARG A 131 -7.95 -0.91 15.54
N TYR A 132 -7.56 -0.76 14.27
CA TYR A 132 -7.81 0.46 13.51
C TYR A 132 -9.31 0.77 13.40
N THR A 133 -10.16 -0.18 12.99
CA THR A 133 -11.58 0.12 12.82
C THR A 133 -12.28 0.37 14.14
N ALA A 134 -11.88 -0.29 15.23
CA ALA A 134 -12.37 0.03 16.57
C ALA A 134 -12.07 1.49 16.95
N SER A 135 -10.82 1.93 16.73
CA SER A 135 -10.41 3.31 16.96
C SER A 135 -11.16 4.32 16.10
N VAL A 136 -11.41 3.99 14.82
CA VAL A 136 -12.21 4.83 13.93
C VAL A 136 -13.67 4.89 14.38
N ARG A 137 -14.30 3.76 14.76
CA ARG A 137 -15.68 3.74 15.27
C ARG A 137 -15.83 4.64 16.49
N GLU A 138 -14.94 4.51 17.47
CA GLU A 138 -14.94 5.34 18.67
C GLU A 138 -14.84 6.83 18.33
N TRP A 139 -13.88 7.21 17.48
CA TRP A 139 -13.71 8.60 17.04
C TRP A 139 -14.93 9.14 16.29
N MET A 140 -15.46 8.36 15.35
CA MET A 140 -16.57 8.78 14.49
C MET A 140 -17.91 8.86 15.24
N ALA A 141 -18.07 8.08 16.31
CA ALA A 141 -19.24 8.09 17.18
C ALA A 141 -19.24 9.27 18.18
N ALA A 142 -18.06 9.80 18.53
CA ALA A 142 -17.94 10.87 19.52
C ALA A 142 -18.56 12.21 19.07
N ASP A 143 -18.57 12.51 17.76
CA ASP A 143 -19.24 13.69 17.20
C ASP A 143 -19.59 13.45 15.72
N SER A 144 -20.78 13.90 15.29
CA SER A 144 -21.25 13.74 13.91
C SER A 144 -20.43 14.54 12.88
N ARG A 145 -19.67 15.56 13.33
CA ARG A 145 -18.75 16.35 12.52
C ARG A 145 -17.37 15.72 12.38
N ASN A 146 -17.05 14.69 13.19
CA ASN A 146 -15.73 14.08 13.16
C ASN A 146 -15.42 13.46 11.80
N ILE A 147 -14.21 13.71 11.30
CA ILE A 147 -13.66 13.14 10.08
C ILE A 147 -12.36 12.39 10.38
N ILE A 148 -11.97 11.50 9.47
CA ILE A 148 -10.66 10.84 9.52
C ILE A 148 -9.82 11.22 8.30
N ALA A 149 -8.53 11.48 8.52
CA ALA A 149 -7.57 11.74 7.46
C ALA A 149 -6.50 10.64 7.46
N ILE A 150 -6.52 9.80 6.44
CA ILE A 150 -5.67 8.61 6.37
C ILE A 150 -4.60 8.82 5.31
N HIS A 151 -3.36 8.53 5.65
CA HIS A 151 -2.25 8.69 4.73
C HIS A 151 -1.22 7.59 4.86
N CYS A 152 -0.52 7.33 3.76
CA CYS A 152 0.72 6.57 3.73
C CYS A 152 1.79 7.44 3.07
N LYS A 153 2.74 6.83 2.37
CA LYS A 153 3.75 7.54 1.58
C LYS A 153 3.13 8.27 0.38
N GLY A 154 2.37 7.55 -0.43
CA GLY A 154 1.78 8.03 -1.69
C GLY A 154 0.27 8.29 -1.65
N GLY A 155 -0.43 7.87 -0.58
CA GLY A 155 -1.88 7.95 -0.49
C GLY A 155 -2.61 7.06 -1.52
N LYS A 156 -2.06 5.86 -1.78
CA LYS A 156 -2.56 4.87 -2.75
C LYS A 156 -2.83 3.53 -2.06
N GLY A 157 -2.02 2.49 -2.30
CA GLY A 157 -2.17 1.11 -1.77
C GLY A 157 -2.61 1.01 -0.30
N ARG A 158 -1.69 1.27 0.64
CA ARG A 158 -1.96 1.20 2.09
C ARG A 158 -3.16 2.04 2.52
N THR A 159 -3.26 3.28 2.01
CA THR A 159 -4.36 4.20 2.32
C THR A 159 -5.70 3.66 1.82
N GLY A 160 -5.74 3.15 0.59
CA GLY A 160 -6.91 2.50 0.02
C GLY A 160 -7.34 1.29 0.81
N THR A 161 -6.41 0.41 1.20
CA THR A 161 -6.71 -0.75 2.05
C THR A 161 -7.46 -0.35 3.31
N MET A 162 -6.95 0.61 4.08
CA MET A 162 -7.56 1.02 5.34
C MET A 162 -8.84 1.85 5.17
N ILE A 163 -8.96 2.62 4.08
CA ILE A 163 -10.20 3.33 3.75
C ILE A 163 -11.29 2.35 3.34
N CYS A 164 -11.03 1.44 2.40
CA CYS A 164 -11.99 0.42 1.96
C CYS A 164 -12.43 -0.46 3.14
N THR A 165 -11.49 -0.82 4.02
CA THR A 165 -11.80 -1.51 5.29
C THR A 165 -12.80 -0.74 6.14
N TRP A 166 -12.61 0.58 6.31
CA TRP A 166 -13.55 1.43 7.04
C TRP A 166 -14.90 1.56 6.33
N LEU A 167 -14.91 1.71 5.00
CA LEU A 167 -16.14 1.79 4.21
C LEU A 167 -16.99 0.52 4.35
N ILE A 168 -16.35 -0.65 4.43
CA ILE A 168 -16.99 -1.92 4.76
C ILE A 168 -17.45 -1.95 6.22
N ASP A 169 -16.58 -1.60 7.16
CA ASP A 169 -16.87 -1.63 8.60
C ASP A 169 -18.06 -0.75 9.00
N SER A 170 -18.21 0.40 8.33
CA SER A 170 -19.24 1.40 8.56
C SER A 170 -20.51 1.22 7.71
N ASP A 171 -20.67 0.05 7.07
CA ASP A 171 -21.83 -0.31 6.24
C ASP A 171 -22.10 0.65 5.07
N GLN A 172 -21.11 1.46 4.66
CA GLN A 172 -21.23 2.30 3.45
C GLN A 172 -21.11 1.47 2.17
N PHE A 173 -20.45 0.31 2.27
CA PHE A 173 -20.34 -0.68 1.21
C PHE A 173 -20.51 -2.08 1.82
N GLU A 174 -21.18 -2.97 1.09
CA GLU A 174 -21.34 -4.37 1.50
C GLU A 174 -20.23 -5.26 0.93
N SER A 175 -19.66 -4.89 -0.22
CA SER A 175 -18.68 -5.65 -0.99
C SER A 175 -17.30 -5.00 -0.98
N ALA A 176 -16.26 -5.78 -0.68
CA ALA A 176 -14.88 -5.33 -0.73
C ALA A 176 -14.53 -4.83 -2.14
N GLN A 177 -14.97 -5.55 -3.18
CA GLN A 177 -14.70 -5.20 -4.56
C GLN A 177 -15.28 -3.82 -4.93
N ASP A 178 -16.51 -3.54 -4.50
CA ASP A 178 -17.17 -2.26 -4.80
C ASP A 178 -16.49 -1.11 -4.05
N SER A 179 -16.10 -1.33 -2.80
CA SER A 179 -15.35 -0.34 -2.03
C SER A 179 -13.98 -0.03 -2.65
N LEU A 180 -13.29 -1.04 -3.19
CA LEU A 180 -12.00 -0.91 -3.87
C LEU A 180 -12.13 -0.14 -5.19
N ASN A 181 -13.16 -0.47 -5.97
CA ASN A 181 -13.50 0.22 -7.21
C ASN A 181 -13.80 1.70 -6.93
N TYR A 182 -14.69 1.96 -5.96
CA TYR A 182 -15.06 3.31 -5.55
C TYR A 182 -13.85 4.13 -5.11
N PHE A 183 -12.98 3.58 -4.25
CA PHE A 183 -11.77 4.27 -3.84
C PHE A 183 -10.86 4.60 -5.04
N GLY A 184 -10.67 3.63 -5.94
CA GLY A 184 -9.90 3.82 -7.17
C GLY A 184 -10.44 4.97 -8.03
N GLU A 185 -11.76 5.06 -8.20
CA GLU A 185 -12.41 6.13 -8.95
C GLU A 185 -12.32 7.49 -8.28
N ARG A 186 -12.49 7.55 -6.96
CA ARG A 186 -12.36 8.81 -6.21
C ARG A 186 -10.93 9.31 -6.20
N ARG A 187 -9.95 8.41 -6.11
CA ARG A 187 -8.54 8.77 -6.01
C ARG A 187 -7.90 9.10 -7.36
N THR A 188 -8.39 8.50 -8.45
CA THR A 188 -7.87 8.68 -9.81
C THR A 188 -8.60 9.81 -10.54
N ASP A 189 -7.86 10.78 -11.06
CA ASP A 189 -8.38 11.74 -12.03
C ASP A 189 -8.22 11.18 -13.45
N LYS A 190 -9.28 10.54 -13.94
CA LYS A 190 -9.33 9.93 -15.28
C LYS A 190 -9.22 10.98 -16.41
N SER A 191 -9.44 12.27 -16.13
CA SER A 191 -9.26 13.35 -17.14
C SER A 191 -7.79 13.62 -17.45
N MET A 192 -6.88 13.27 -16.54
CA MET A 192 -5.45 13.53 -16.65
C MET A 192 -4.66 12.32 -17.17
N SER A 193 -5.09 11.09 -16.84
CA SER A 193 -4.49 9.84 -17.32
C SER A 193 -5.40 8.65 -17.00
N SER A 194 -5.30 7.57 -17.79
CA SER A 194 -5.94 6.27 -17.51
C SER A 194 -5.23 5.45 -16.43
N LYS A 195 -4.09 5.91 -15.90
CA LYS A 195 -3.32 5.20 -14.87
C LYS A 195 -4.14 5.07 -13.58
N PHE A 196 -4.40 3.84 -13.15
CA PHE A 196 -5.13 3.55 -11.91
C PHE A 196 -4.33 3.97 -10.66
N GLN A 197 -5.00 4.65 -9.71
CA GLN A 197 -4.41 5.20 -8.48
C GLN A 197 -5.02 4.61 -7.19
N GLY A 198 -5.78 3.51 -7.29
CA GLY A 198 -6.41 2.83 -6.15
C GLY A 198 -5.46 1.92 -5.37
N VAL A 199 -5.99 0.81 -4.86
CA VAL A 199 -5.20 -0.22 -4.17
C VAL A 199 -4.21 -0.86 -5.15
N GLU A 200 -2.96 -1.06 -4.73
CA GLU A 200 -1.85 -1.32 -5.66
C GLU A 200 -1.44 -2.78 -5.78
N THR A 201 -1.82 -3.63 -4.83
CA THR A 201 -1.40 -5.04 -4.79
C THR A 201 -2.60 -5.96 -4.55
N PRO A 202 -2.66 -7.14 -5.19
CA PRO A 202 -3.70 -8.12 -4.92
C PRO A 202 -3.77 -8.56 -3.45
N SER A 203 -2.64 -8.66 -2.75
CA SER A 203 -2.64 -8.93 -1.32
C SER A 203 -3.41 -7.88 -0.51
N GLN A 204 -3.26 -6.59 -0.84
CA GLN A 204 -4.05 -5.53 -0.21
C GLN A 204 -5.54 -5.69 -0.47
N SER A 205 -5.96 -6.01 -1.69
CA SER A 205 -7.37 -6.27 -2.02
C SER A 205 -7.91 -7.50 -1.27
N ARG A 206 -7.12 -8.58 -1.22
CA ARG A 206 -7.44 -9.81 -0.47
C ARG A 206 -7.71 -9.53 1.00
N TYR A 207 -6.90 -8.67 1.63
CA TYR A 207 -7.08 -8.34 3.05
C TYR A 207 -8.32 -7.48 3.31
N VAL A 208 -8.76 -6.64 2.36
CA VAL A 208 -10.09 -6.00 2.44
C VAL A 208 -11.20 -7.06 2.36
N GLY A 209 -11.08 -8.05 1.47
CA GLY A 209 -12.01 -9.18 1.39
C GLY A 209 -12.03 -10.04 2.67
N TYR A 210 -10.88 -10.30 3.28
CA TYR A 210 -10.82 -10.95 4.60
C TYR A 210 -11.56 -10.14 5.66
N TYR A 211 -11.40 -8.81 5.66
CA TYR A 211 -12.11 -7.96 6.60
C TYR A 211 -13.63 -7.97 6.40
N GLU A 212 -14.11 -7.94 5.15
CA GLU A 212 -15.53 -8.11 4.82
C GLU A 212 -16.09 -9.40 5.45
N ILE A 213 -15.37 -10.52 5.30
CA ILE A 213 -15.74 -11.80 5.92
C ILE A 213 -15.73 -11.69 7.45
N MET A 214 -14.71 -11.09 8.05
CA MET A 214 -14.64 -10.91 9.52
C MET A 214 -15.83 -10.10 10.05
N LYS A 215 -16.19 -9.01 9.36
CA LYS A 215 -17.34 -8.19 9.70
C LYS A 215 -18.63 -9.00 9.63
N ASN A 216 -18.88 -9.65 8.49
CA ASN A 216 -20.18 -10.23 8.17
C ASN A 216 -20.41 -11.60 8.83
N LYS A 217 -19.36 -12.42 8.95
CA LYS A 217 -19.46 -13.80 9.49
C LYS A 217 -18.93 -13.97 10.91
N TYR A 218 -18.00 -13.11 11.33
CA TYR A 218 -17.31 -13.24 12.62
C TYR A 218 -17.57 -12.05 13.55
N ASN A 219 -18.55 -11.19 13.24
CA ASN A 219 -18.90 -10.01 14.05
C ASN A 219 -17.69 -9.15 14.43
N ARG A 220 -16.81 -8.86 13.46
CA ARG A 220 -15.55 -8.11 13.65
C ARG A 220 -14.61 -8.76 14.68
N GLN A 221 -14.52 -10.08 14.65
CA GLN A 221 -13.54 -10.86 15.40
C GLN A 221 -12.64 -11.64 14.43
N LEU A 222 -11.45 -12.00 14.91
CA LEU A 222 -10.59 -12.91 14.18
C LEU A 222 -11.27 -14.28 14.09
N PRO A 223 -11.29 -14.92 12.91
CA PRO A 223 -11.67 -16.32 12.81
C PRO A 223 -10.72 -17.19 13.64
N LEU A 224 -11.18 -18.39 14.02
CA LEU A 224 -10.35 -19.34 14.77
C LEU A 224 -9.00 -19.55 14.07
N PRO A 225 -7.87 -19.35 14.76
CA PRO A 225 -6.55 -19.55 14.17
C PRO A 225 -6.37 -20.99 13.69
N LYS A 226 -5.97 -21.14 12.42
CA LYS A 226 -5.60 -22.44 11.86
C LYS A 226 -4.08 -22.53 11.71
N SER A 227 -3.49 -23.58 12.25
CA SER A 227 -2.06 -23.87 12.04
C SER A 227 -1.92 -24.91 10.94
N PHE A 228 -1.01 -24.67 10.00
CA PHE A 228 -0.75 -25.57 8.88
C PHE A 228 0.73 -25.77 8.68
N LYS A 229 1.15 -26.98 8.31
CA LYS A 229 2.49 -27.23 7.76
C LYS A 229 2.46 -27.02 6.25
N ILE A 230 3.30 -26.13 5.71
CA ILE A 230 3.38 -25.94 4.25
C ILE A 230 4.17 -27.11 3.64
N LYS A 231 3.53 -27.90 2.77
CA LYS A 231 4.15 -29.07 2.13
C LYS A 231 4.82 -28.74 0.82
N SER A 232 4.14 -28.00 -0.05
CA SER A 232 4.65 -27.75 -1.38
C SER A 232 4.06 -26.50 -2.02
N LEU A 233 4.79 -25.98 -3.00
CA LEU A 233 4.40 -24.88 -3.86
C LEU A 233 4.44 -25.37 -5.30
N ARG A 234 3.28 -25.47 -5.94
CA ARG A 234 3.18 -25.76 -7.38
C ARG A 234 3.08 -24.44 -8.12
N ILE A 235 4.03 -24.19 -9.02
CA ILE A 235 4.02 -23.04 -9.93
C ILE A 235 3.50 -23.55 -11.26
N HIS A 236 2.37 -22.99 -11.69
CA HIS A 236 1.75 -23.28 -12.98
C HIS A 236 2.32 -22.36 -14.05
N SER A 237 2.36 -22.86 -15.28
CA SER A 237 2.83 -22.17 -16.47
C SER A 237 4.24 -21.60 -16.31
N ILE A 238 5.15 -22.47 -15.87
CA ILE A 238 6.54 -22.12 -15.54
C ILE A 238 7.41 -21.90 -16.78
N ALA A 239 7.08 -22.50 -17.94
CA ALA A 239 7.87 -22.32 -19.16
C ALA A 239 7.99 -20.83 -19.54
N GLY A 240 9.22 -20.37 -19.77
CA GLY A 240 9.54 -18.96 -20.03
C GLY A 240 9.71 -18.08 -18.79
N VAL A 241 9.39 -18.58 -17.59
CA VAL A 241 9.63 -17.89 -16.33
C VAL A 241 11.00 -18.28 -15.78
N GLY A 242 11.95 -17.35 -15.80
CA GLY A 242 13.32 -17.60 -15.33
C GLY A 242 14.01 -18.64 -16.21
N LYS A 243 14.47 -19.75 -15.62
CA LYS A 243 15.01 -20.89 -16.38
C LYS A 243 13.92 -21.82 -16.95
N GLY A 244 12.64 -21.52 -16.71
CA GLY A 244 11.52 -22.30 -17.23
C GLY A 244 11.25 -23.63 -16.50
N ASN A 245 11.96 -23.90 -15.40
CA ASN A 245 11.88 -25.16 -14.66
C ASN A 245 11.95 -24.99 -13.13
N GLY A 246 11.89 -23.76 -12.64
CA GLY A 246 11.95 -23.43 -11.21
C GLY A 246 13.34 -23.56 -10.55
N SER A 247 14.36 -24.06 -11.25
CA SER A 247 15.70 -24.27 -10.66
C SER A 247 16.40 -22.97 -10.24
N ASP A 248 16.05 -21.83 -10.82
CA ASP A 248 16.58 -20.52 -10.44
C ASP A 248 15.89 -19.90 -9.22
N LEU A 249 14.81 -20.50 -8.71
CA LEU A 249 13.99 -19.91 -7.67
C LEU A 249 14.55 -20.14 -6.26
N LYS A 250 14.32 -19.16 -5.40
CA LYS A 250 14.53 -19.24 -3.96
C LYS A 250 13.26 -18.75 -3.28
N VAL A 251 12.73 -19.52 -2.33
CA VAL A 251 11.49 -19.19 -1.63
C VAL A 251 11.80 -18.80 -0.19
N ARG A 252 11.16 -17.74 0.29
CA ARG A 252 11.20 -17.30 1.69
C ARG A 252 9.79 -17.24 2.23
N ILE A 253 9.56 -17.82 3.41
CA ILE A 253 8.28 -17.76 4.11
C ILE A 253 8.50 -16.91 5.37
N ILE A 254 7.65 -15.89 5.53
CA ILE A 254 7.77 -14.89 6.59
C ILE A 254 6.45 -14.85 7.35
N VAL A 255 6.53 -14.92 8.68
CA VAL A 255 5.39 -14.81 9.60
C VAL A 255 5.79 -13.79 10.67
N ARG A 256 4.91 -12.84 10.99
CA ARG A 256 5.19 -11.78 12.00
C ARG A 256 6.52 -11.04 11.76
N LYS A 257 6.86 -10.78 10.49
CA LYS A 257 8.11 -10.12 10.05
C LYS A 257 9.39 -10.92 10.29
N GLU A 258 9.28 -12.18 10.73
CA GLU A 258 10.42 -13.09 10.88
C GLU A 258 10.43 -14.11 9.75
N GLN A 259 11.61 -14.36 9.17
CA GLN A 259 11.78 -15.43 8.19
C GLN A 259 11.78 -16.76 8.93
N VAL A 260 10.68 -17.51 8.80
CA VAL A 260 10.52 -18.82 9.43
C VAL A 260 11.05 -19.97 8.58
N PHE A 261 11.22 -19.75 7.28
CA PHE A 261 11.73 -20.77 6.36
C PHE A 261 12.35 -20.15 5.10
N GLN A 262 13.31 -20.88 4.54
CA GLN A 262 13.90 -20.58 3.24
C GLN A 262 14.31 -21.88 2.54
N CYS A 263 14.06 -21.96 1.23
CA CYS A 263 14.63 -23.00 0.38
C CYS A 263 15.28 -22.42 -0.88
N VAL A 264 16.30 -23.10 -1.40
CA VAL A 264 17.05 -22.69 -2.60
C VAL A 264 16.99 -23.82 -3.63
N CYS A 265 16.18 -23.63 -4.68
CA CYS A 265 15.86 -24.67 -5.64
C CYS A 265 17.08 -25.12 -6.45
N ALA A 266 18.01 -24.21 -6.75
CA ALA A 266 19.25 -24.51 -7.48
C ALA A 266 20.13 -25.55 -6.77
N LYS A 267 20.12 -25.53 -5.42
CA LYS A 267 20.91 -26.43 -4.57
C LYS A 267 20.07 -27.55 -3.95
N GLN A 268 18.75 -27.51 -4.16
CA GLN A 268 17.78 -28.34 -3.43
C GLN A 268 17.98 -28.26 -1.90
N GLU A 269 18.32 -27.06 -1.42
CA GLU A 269 18.46 -26.77 0.01
C GLU A 269 17.06 -26.56 0.61
N ASN A 270 16.67 -27.41 1.56
CA ASN A 270 15.34 -27.46 2.19
C ASN A 270 14.18 -27.66 1.20
N CYS A 271 14.44 -28.12 -0.02
CA CYS A 271 13.38 -28.45 -0.97
C CYS A 271 13.83 -29.50 -1.99
N ALA A 272 12.85 -30.14 -2.62
CA ALA A 272 13.05 -30.97 -3.81
C ALA A 272 12.16 -30.44 -4.95
N LEU A 273 12.69 -30.41 -6.16
CA LEU A 273 11.97 -29.99 -7.36
C LEU A 273 11.43 -31.19 -8.13
N PHE A 274 10.14 -31.16 -8.45
CA PHE A 274 9.49 -32.15 -9.28
C PHE A 274 8.88 -31.46 -10.50
N PRO A 275 9.47 -31.59 -11.70
CA PRO A 275 8.89 -31.05 -12.92
C PRO A 275 7.63 -31.83 -13.30
N ASP A 276 6.59 -31.11 -13.71
CA ASP A 276 5.36 -31.65 -14.28
C ASP A 276 5.23 -31.09 -15.71
N ALA A 277 6.11 -31.58 -16.59
CA ALA A 277 6.27 -31.07 -17.95
C ALA A 277 4.98 -31.18 -18.78
N GLY A 278 4.18 -32.23 -18.55
CA GLY A 278 2.90 -32.42 -19.23
C GLY A 278 1.87 -31.34 -18.93
N ASN A 279 1.93 -30.74 -17.73
CA ASN A 279 1.04 -29.66 -17.32
C ASN A 279 1.74 -28.29 -17.25
N ASN A 280 2.92 -28.15 -17.87
CA ASN A 280 3.73 -26.93 -17.84
C ASN A 280 3.91 -26.37 -16.40
N ALA A 281 4.21 -27.25 -15.43
CA ALA A 281 4.30 -26.86 -14.03
C ALA A 281 5.56 -27.40 -13.38
N VAL A 282 5.91 -26.83 -12.23
CA VAL A 282 6.93 -27.38 -11.32
C VAL A 282 6.40 -27.38 -9.89
N VAL A 283 6.67 -28.46 -9.16
CA VAL A 283 6.36 -28.57 -7.74
C VAL A 283 7.64 -28.42 -6.93
N ILE A 284 7.69 -27.41 -6.08
CA ILE A 284 8.72 -27.22 -5.06
C ILE A 284 8.19 -27.89 -3.79
N SER A 285 8.63 -29.12 -3.51
CA SER A 285 8.32 -29.81 -2.25
C SER A 285 9.24 -29.30 -1.16
N LEU A 286 8.69 -28.80 -0.05
CA LEU A 286 9.46 -28.24 1.05
C LEU A 286 9.87 -29.36 2.02
N GLN A 287 11.18 -29.57 2.16
CA GLN A 287 11.71 -30.48 3.17
C GLN A 287 11.54 -29.81 4.54
N ASP A 288 10.83 -30.47 5.45
CA ASP A 288 10.48 -29.92 6.76
C ASP A 288 9.90 -28.50 6.69
N GLY A 289 8.98 -28.29 5.75
CA GLY A 289 8.30 -27.00 5.58
C GLY A 289 7.68 -26.50 6.90
N PRO A 290 7.59 -25.17 7.09
CA PRO A 290 7.28 -24.58 8.38
C PRO A 290 5.82 -24.78 8.76
N VAL A 291 5.56 -24.87 10.07
CA VAL A 291 4.22 -24.67 10.62
C VAL A 291 3.95 -23.17 10.70
N VAL A 292 2.87 -22.72 10.07
CA VAL A 292 2.48 -21.31 9.99
C VAL A 292 1.07 -21.09 10.53
N CYS A 293 0.84 -19.92 11.13
CA CYS A 293 -0.45 -19.50 11.66
C CYS A 293 -0.61 -17.98 11.56
N GLY A 294 -1.80 -17.51 11.17
CA GLY A 294 -2.11 -16.10 11.00
C GLY A 294 -1.67 -15.56 9.64
N ASP A 295 -1.16 -14.34 9.61
CA ASP A 295 -0.73 -13.64 8.39
C ASP A 295 0.64 -14.15 7.92
N VAL A 296 0.67 -14.72 6.71
CA VAL A 296 1.84 -15.36 6.11
C VAL A 296 2.18 -14.69 4.79
N LYS A 297 3.46 -14.35 4.63
CA LYS A 297 4.02 -13.87 3.36
C LYS A 297 4.90 -14.95 2.73
N VAL A 298 4.72 -15.18 1.44
CA VAL A 298 5.58 -16.06 0.64
C VAL A 298 6.22 -15.23 -0.46
N MET A 299 7.56 -15.24 -0.52
CA MET A 299 8.35 -14.46 -1.48
C MET A 299 9.18 -15.37 -2.37
N PHE A 300 9.25 -15.04 -3.66
CA PHE A 300 10.03 -15.77 -4.64
C PHE A 300 11.13 -14.86 -5.20
N GLU A 301 12.38 -15.23 -4.94
CA GLU A 301 13.59 -14.64 -5.51
C GLU A 301 14.07 -15.52 -6.69
N SER A 302 14.80 -14.94 -7.64
CA SER A 302 15.34 -15.67 -8.81
C SER A 302 16.78 -15.27 -9.10
N SER A 303 17.61 -16.26 -9.43
CA SER A 303 18.97 -16.04 -9.92
C SER A 303 19.07 -15.88 -11.44
N ALA A 304 17.95 -15.95 -12.17
CA ALA A 304 17.90 -15.90 -13.64
C ALA A 304 17.65 -14.49 -14.19
N GLY A 305 17.79 -13.44 -13.36
CA GLY A 305 17.59 -12.06 -13.80
C GLY A 305 16.14 -11.68 -14.10
N LEU A 306 15.17 -12.41 -13.54
CA LEU A 306 13.76 -12.04 -13.65
C LEU A 306 13.53 -10.60 -13.15
N PRO A 307 12.71 -9.78 -13.86
CA PRO A 307 12.43 -8.42 -13.44
C PRO A 307 11.86 -8.37 -12.03
N LYS A 308 12.45 -7.53 -11.19
CA LYS A 308 12.01 -7.31 -9.82
C LYS A 308 10.97 -6.20 -9.77
N GLY A 309 9.90 -6.45 -9.02
CA GLY A 309 8.83 -5.49 -8.77
C GLY A 309 8.94 -4.86 -7.39
N TYR A 310 7.80 -4.79 -6.70
CA TYR A 310 7.77 -4.46 -5.27
C TYR A 310 8.52 -5.54 -4.46
N GLU A 311 9.01 -5.15 -3.29
CA GLU A 311 9.81 -6.00 -2.39
C GLU A 311 11.12 -6.52 -2.98
N ASP A 312 11.64 -5.88 -4.05
CA ASP A 312 12.88 -6.26 -4.74
C ASP A 312 12.93 -7.74 -5.15
N CYS A 313 11.78 -8.32 -5.48
CA CYS A 313 11.64 -9.71 -5.90
C CYS A 313 10.77 -9.85 -7.15
N PRO A 314 10.91 -10.95 -7.93
CA PRO A 314 10.02 -11.28 -9.04
C PRO A 314 8.54 -11.24 -8.64
N PHE A 315 8.15 -11.97 -7.60
CA PHE A 315 6.77 -11.99 -7.11
C PHE A 315 6.67 -12.50 -5.67
N TYR A 316 5.57 -12.13 -5.00
CA TYR A 316 5.24 -12.56 -3.65
C TYR A 316 3.72 -12.53 -3.47
N PHE A 317 3.25 -12.98 -2.31
CA PHE A 317 1.87 -12.81 -1.90
C PHE A 317 1.73 -12.93 -0.38
N TRP A 318 0.64 -12.38 0.14
CA TRP A 318 0.19 -12.57 1.52
C TRP A 318 -1.12 -13.35 1.56
N PHE A 319 -1.28 -14.21 2.55
CA PHE A 319 -2.55 -14.85 2.90
C PHE A 319 -2.68 -14.93 4.42
N ASN A 320 -3.86 -15.29 4.91
CA ASN A 320 -4.07 -15.60 6.32
C ASN A 320 -4.55 -17.05 6.46
N THR A 321 -3.92 -17.82 7.33
CA THR A 321 -4.18 -19.26 7.46
C THR A 321 -5.63 -19.58 7.83
N SER A 322 -6.32 -18.72 8.56
CA SER A 322 -7.70 -18.98 8.97
C SER A 322 -8.68 -19.06 7.80
N PHE A 323 -8.33 -18.43 6.67
CA PHE A 323 -9.12 -18.40 5.43
C PHE A 323 -8.71 -19.46 4.41
N VAL A 324 -7.75 -20.33 4.76
CA VAL A 324 -7.42 -21.49 3.92
C VAL A 324 -8.52 -22.55 4.09
N GLU A 325 -8.94 -23.10 2.96
CA GLU A 325 -9.94 -24.16 2.84
C GLU A 325 -9.31 -25.39 2.16
N ASN A 326 -9.80 -26.59 2.48
CA ASN A 326 -9.40 -27.84 1.83
C ASN A 326 -7.87 -28.07 1.78
N ASN A 327 -7.12 -27.59 2.78
CA ASN A 327 -5.66 -27.68 2.86
C ASN A 327 -4.93 -27.20 1.59
N ARG A 328 -5.52 -26.25 0.86
CA ARG A 328 -5.00 -25.76 -0.41
C ARG A 328 -5.35 -24.29 -0.61
N LEU A 329 -4.38 -23.52 -1.11
CA LEU A 329 -4.59 -22.15 -1.58
C LEU A 329 -4.09 -22.05 -3.02
N TYR A 330 -4.98 -21.70 -3.96
CA TYR A 330 -4.59 -21.35 -5.32
C TYR A 330 -4.71 -19.84 -5.51
N LEU A 331 -3.72 -19.23 -6.14
CA LEU A 331 -3.71 -17.82 -6.52
C LEU A 331 -3.37 -17.72 -8.01
N SER A 332 -4.24 -17.08 -8.79
CA SER A 332 -3.95 -16.78 -10.21
C SER A 332 -2.88 -15.70 -10.36
N ARG A 333 -2.42 -15.45 -11.59
CA ARG A 333 -1.51 -14.35 -11.93
C ARG A 333 -1.99 -13.00 -11.38
N GLU A 334 -3.28 -12.71 -11.51
CA GLU A 334 -3.92 -11.47 -11.07
C GLU A 334 -3.98 -11.35 -9.55
N GLU A 335 -3.83 -12.48 -8.84
CA GLU A 335 -3.83 -12.56 -7.39
C GLU A 335 -2.42 -12.56 -6.76
N LEU A 336 -1.37 -12.50 -7.60
CA LEU A 336 0.02 -12.46 -7.16
C LEU A 336 0.59 -11.04 -7.22
N ASP A 337 1.34 -10.64 -6.19
CA ASP A 337 1.98 -9.32 -6.13
C ASP A 337 3.18 -9.29 -7.07
N ASN A 338 3.17 -8.32 -7.99
CA ASN A 338 4.00 -8.13 -9.19
C ASN A 338 3.43 -8.74 -10.50
N PRO A 339 3.08 -10.04 -10.60
CA PRO A 339 2.51 -10.64 -11.82
C PRO A 339 1.17 -10.04 -12.26
N HIS A 340 0.39 -9.49 -11.32
CA HIS A 340 -0.86 -8.77 -11.64
C HIS A 340 -0.67 -7.57 -12.58
N LYS A 341 0.55 -7.07 -12.77
CA LYS A 341 0.83 -5.92 -13.63
C LYS A 341 0.97 -6.37 -15.09
N SER A 342 0.16 -5.79 -15.97
CA SER A 342 0.14 -6.12 -17.41
C SER A 342 1.49 -6.04 -18.12
N LYS A 343 2.38 -5.15 -17.66
CA LYS A 343 3.76 -5.02 -18.16
C LYS A 343 4.65 -6.27 -17.93
N THR A 344 4.16 -7.27 -17.22
CA THR A 344 4.88 -8.51 -16.90
C THR A 344 4.26 -9.74 -17.56
N TRP A 345 3.19 -9.57 -18.35
CA TRP A 345 2.42 -10.68 -18.93
C TRP A 345 3.09 -11.34 -20.15
N ASP A 346 4.15 -10.73 -20.67
CA ASP A 346 5.09 -11.37 -21.58
C ASP A 346 5.85 -12.52 -20.89
N ILE A 347 6.12 -12.39 -19.58
CA ILE A 347 6.76 -13.41 -18.75
C ILE A 347 5.70 -14.31 -18.09
N TYR A 348 4.78 -13.73 -17.32
CA TYR A 348 3.75 -14.45 -16.58
C TYR A 348 2.47 -14.59 -17.44
N LYS A 349 2.30 -15.77 -18.04
CA LYS A 349 1.17 -16.09 -18.93
C LYS A 349 -0.17 -16.10 -18.19
N GLU A 350 -1.28 -16.10 -18.92
CA GLU A 350 -2.64 -15.99 -18.37
C GLU A 350 -2.97 -17.09 -17.35
N ASP A 351 -2.48 -18.29 -17.59
CA ASP A 351 -2.61 -19.47 -16.75
C ASP A 351 -1.49 -19.61 -15.69
N PHE A 352 -0.59 -18.63 -15.57
CA PHE A 352 0.40 -18.57 -14.50
C PHE A 352 -0.30 -18.44 -13.14
N GLY A 353 0.16 -19.20 -12.15
CA GLY A 353 -0.41 -19.18 -10.82
C GLY A 353 0.40 -20.00 -9.84
N VAL A 354 0.06 -19.89 -8.56
CA VAL A 354 0.71 -20.66 -7.49
C VAL A 354 -0.34 -21.40 -6.68
N THR A 355 -0.16 -22.72 -6.52
CA THR A 355 -0.87 -23.50 -5.51
C THR A 355 0.05 -23.74 -4.32
N VAL A 356 -0.38 -23.37 -3.13
CA VAL A 356 0.19 -23.80 -1.85
C VAL A 356 -0.59 -25.00 -1.34
N SER A 357 0.11 -26.09 -1.01
CA SER A 357 -0.48 -27.28 -0.39
C SER A 357 -0.06 -27.38 1.07
N PHE A 358 -1.01 -27.68 1.93
CA PHE A 358 -0.85 -27.73 3.38
C PHE A 358 -1.11 -29.14 3.90
N SER A 359 -0.59 -29.43 5.10
CA SER A 359 -1.06 -30.54 5.94
C SER A 359 -1.35 -30.05 7.35
N ASP A 360 -1.93 -30.94 8.14
CA ASP A 360 -1.96 -30.77 9.59
C ASP A 360 -0.51 -30.61 10.14
N PRO A 361 -0.33 -29.87 11.25
CA PRO A 361 0.96 -29.49 11.81
C PRO A 361 1.94 -30.65 12.05
#